data_AF-A0A7S2T3G8-F1
#
_entry.id   AF-A0A7S2T3G8-F1
#
_cell.length_a   1.000
_cell.length_b   1.000
_cell.length_c   1.000
_cell.angle_alpha   90.00
_cell.angle_beta   90.00
_cell.angle_gamma   90.00
#
_symmetry.space_group_name_H-M   'P 1'
#
loop_
_entity.id
_entity.type
_entity.pdbx_description
1 polymer ?
#
loop_
_entity_poly.entity_id
_entity_poly.type
_entity_poly.pdbx_seq_one_letter_code
_entity_poly.pdbx_strand_id
1 'polypeptide(L)'
;KGPTKQRLSPLMGFVEDLSSCKQLQKEIGERIDEDNNVRDNASKTLSKLRGQIGVLERKVLAQVRGKGESPTTHKGRVCLEIFPTELPKYEKTCLLIGNAETGGMLYVEPTSVIAMNNNLMELRTQEAAEIETICWQLTSMVTEELPELQRLFEVLVRLDTIVARARYTISV
;
A
#
# COMPACT_ATOMS: atom_id res chain seq x y z
N LYS A 1 11.29 -46.15 7.16
CA LYS A 1 12.65 -45.94 6.60
C LYS A 1 12.72 -46.72 5.29
N GLY A 2 12.41 -46.07 4.16
CA GLY A 2 12.30 -46.73 2.85
C GLY A 2 13.50 -46.45 1.93
N PRO A 3 13.72 -47.26 0.88
CA PRO A 3 14.86 -47.16 -0.04
C PRO A 3 14.96 -45.81 -0.76
N THR A 4 13.87 -45.05 -0.82
CA THR A 4 13.81 -43.70 -1.41
C THR A 4 14.60 -42.66 -0.61
N LYS A 5 14.65 -42.78 0.73
CA LYS A 5 15.33 -41.81 1.60
C LYS A 5 16.86 -41.88 1.47
N GLN A 6 17.38 -43.06 1.11
CA GLN A 6 18.80 -43.34 0.93
C GLN A 6 19.32 -42.90 -0.45
N ARG A 7 18.45 -42.90 -1.47
CA ARG A 7 18.78 -42.44 -2.83
C ARG A 7 18.83 -40.92 -2.97
N LEU A 8 18.07 -40.20 -2.14
CA LEU A 8 18.01 -38.74 -2.13
C LEU A 8 18.96 -38.11 -1.10
N SER A 9 19.76 -38.91 -0.39
CA SER A 9 20.68 -38.42 0.64
C SER A 9 21.65 -37.32 0.16
N PRO A 10 22.20 -37.36 -1.08
CA PRO A 10 23.02 -36.26 -1.58
C PRO A 10 22.26 -34.93 -1.72
N LEU A 11 20.94 -34.98 -1.94
CA LEU A 11 20.11 -33.78 -2.02
C LEU A 11 19.77 -33.24 -0.63
N MET A 12 19.62 -34.11 0.38
CA MET A 12 19.35 -33.69 1.75
C MET A 12 20.46 -32.80 2.31
N GLY A 13 21.72 -33.08 1.97
CA GLY A 13 22.86 -32.25 2.38
C GLY A 13 22.84 -30.82 1.84
N PHE A 14 22.05 -30.51 0.80
CA PHE A 14 21.85 -29.13 0.35
C PHE A 14 20.84 -28.35 1.20
N VAL A 15 19.94 -29.06 1.89
CA VAL A 15 18.78 -28.47 2.57
C VAL A 15 18.91 -28.48 4.10
N GLU A 16 19.85 -29.27 4.65
CA GLU A 16 20.02 -29.47 6.09
C GLU A 16 20.32 -28.17 6.86
N ASP A 17 21.03 -27.22 6.24
CA ASP A 17 21.45 -25.97 6.87
C ASP A 17 20.63 -24.74 6.42
N LEU A 18 19.52 -24.93 5.71
CA LEU A 18 18.70 -23.82 5.23
C LEU A 18 17.77 -23.29 6.33
N SER A 19 17.88 -22.00 6.60
CA SER A 19 16.85 -21.27 7.34
C SER A 19 15.62 -21.06 6.46
N SER A 20 14.46 -21.09 7.09
CA SER A 20 13.18 -20.81 6.43
C SER A 20 12.73 -19.35 6.56
N CYS A 21 13.57 -18.47 7.12
CA CYS A 21 13.29 -17.04 7.33
C CYS A 21 11.86 -16.77 7.85
N LYS A 22 11.34 -17.65 8.73
CA LYS A 22 9.91 -17.68 9.09
C LYS A 22 9.42 -16.40 9.72
N GLN A 23 10.27 -15.75 10.51
CA GLN A 23 9.94 -14.48 11.14
C GLN A 23 9.76 -13.40 10.08
N LEU A 24 10.69 -13.29 9.12
CA LEU A 24 10.57 -12.35 8.01
C LEU A 24 9.31 -12.60 7.18
N GLN A 25 9.03 -13.86 6.84
CA GLN A 25 7.82 -14.23 6.10
C GLN A 25 6.55 -13.81 6.85
N LYS A 26 6.50 -14.06 8.16
CA LYS A 26 5.38 -13.68 9.01
C LYS A 26 5.18 -12.16 9.03
N GLU A 27 6.25 -11.40 9.24
CA GLU A 27 6.19 -9.94 9.36
C GLU A 27 5.79 -9.28 8.04
N ILE A 28 6.30 -9.77 6.91
CA ILE A 28 5.83 -9.34 5.59
C ILE A 28 4.34 -9.66 5.42
N GLY A 29 3.91 -10.88 5.72
CA GLY A 29 2.51 -11.29 5.56
C GLY A 29 1.53 -10.58 6.49
N GLU A 30 1.96 -10.17 7.69
CA GLU A 30 1.15 -9.41 8.64
C GLU A 30 1.01 -7.93 8.27
N ARG A 31 1.92 -7.39 7.45
CA ARG A 31 1.95 -5.95 7.11
C ARG A 31 1.61 -5.65 5.66
N ILE A 32 1.84 -6.59 4.74
CA ILE A 32 1.58 -6.45 3.31
C ILE A 32 0.43 -7.40 2.91
N ASP A 33 -0.51 -6.92 2.11
CA ASP A 33 -1.61 -7.72 1.57
C ASP A 33 -1.26 -8.37 0.22
N GLU A 34 -2.23 -9.07 -0.35
CA GLU A 34 -2.08 -9.83 -1.60
C GLU A 34 -1.91 -8.90 -2.82
N ASP A 35 -2.35 -7.65 -2.71
CA ASP A 35 -2.26 -6.62 -3.75
C ASP A 35 -0.98 -5.77 -3.61
N ASN A 36 -0.06 -6.14 -2.71
CA ASN A 36 1.18 -5.44 -2.35
C ASN A 36 0.97 -4.08 -1.66
N ASN A 37 -0.18 -3.87 -1.03
CA ASN A 37 -0.42 -2.67 -0.22
C ASN A 37 -0.11 -2.94 1.26
N VAL A 38 0.21 -1.86 1.98
CA VAL A 38 0.32 -1.92 3.44
C VAL A 38 -1.07 -2.06 4.04
N ARG A 39 -1.29 -3.14 4.79
CA ARG A 39 -2.56 -3.48 5.44
C ARG A 39 -3.01 -2.40 6.42
N ASP A 40 -4.32 -2.24 6.57
CA ASP A 40 -4.91 -1.27 7.53
C ASP A 40 -4.43 -1.46 8.97
N ASN A 41 -4.18 -2.71 9.34
CA ASN A 41 -3.76 -3.13 10.67
C ASN A 41 -2.26 -3.41 10.77
N ALA A 42 -1.45 -3.02 9.76
CA ALA A 42 0.00 -3.21 9.78
C ALA A 42 0.67 -2.52 10.99
N SER A 43 0.05 -1.46 11.51
CA SER A 43 0.39 -0.91 12.82
C SER A 43 -0.86 -0.33 13.52
N LYS A 44 -0.78 -0.20 14.85
CA LYS A 44 -1.84 0.48 15.64
C LYS A 44 -1.99 1.95 15.23
N THR A 45 -0.89 2.60 14.89
CA THR A 45 -0.85 4.00 14.46
C THR A 45 -1.55 4.15 13.11
N LEU A 46 -1.21 3.31 12.13
CA LEU A 46 -1.81 3.34 10.80
C LEU A 46 -3.32 3.09 10.85
N SER A 47 -3.73 2.08 11.62
CA SER A 47 -5.15 1.75 11.81
C SER A 47 -5.93 2.94 12.40
N LYS A 48 -5.34 3.62 13.40
CA LYS A 48 -5.95 4.82 13.99
C LYS A 48 -6.05 5.97 12.98
N LEU A 49 -4.99 6.22 12.22
CA LEU A 49 -4.96 7.28 11.19
C LEU A 49 -6.01 7.03 10.11
N ARG A 50 -6.05 5.82 9.53
CA ARG A 50 -7.07 5.43 8.53
C ARG A 50 -8.50 5.57 9.07
N GLY A 51 -8.72 5.20 10.34
CA GLY A 51 -10.00 5.41 11.01
C GLY A 51 -10.38 6.90 11.12
N GLN A 52 -9.45 7.75 11.53
CA GLN A 52 -9.66 9.21 11.63
C GLN A 52 -9.91 9.84 10.26
N ILE A 53 -9.15 9.47 9.25
CA ILE A 53 -9.31 9.90 7.86
C ILE A 53 -10.71 9.55 7.37
N GLY A 54 -11.13 8.28 7.50
CA GLY A 54 -12.44 7.83 7.02
C GLY A 54 -13.61 8.55 7.70
N VAL A 55 -13.52 8.83 9.01
CA VAL A 55 -14.56 9.59 9.74
C VAL A 55 -14.60 11.04 9.26
N LEU A 56 -13.44 11.70 9.16
CA LEU A 56 -13.36 13.09 8.78
C LEU A 56 -13.78 13.30 7.32
N GLU A 57 -13.33 12.43 6.42
CA GLU A 57 -13.67 12.45 5.00
C GLU A 57 -15.19 12.33 4.78
N ARG A 58 -15.87 11.40 5.47
CA ARG A 58 -17.34 11.32 5.41
C ARG A 58 -18.02 12.61 5.88
N LYS A 59 -17.48 13.24 6.93
CA LYS A 59 -18.03 14.50 7.47
C LYS A 59 -17.82 15.67 6.50
N VAL A 60 -16.65 15.76 5.89
CA VAL A 60 -16.35 16.77 4.85
C VAL A 60 -17.26 16.56 3.65
N LEU A 61 -17.35 15.33 3.13
CA LEU A 61 -18.18 15.00 1.98
C LEU A 61 -19.66 15.36 2.22
N ALA A 62 -20.20 15.08 3.41
CA ALA A 62 -21.57 15.44 3.77
C ALA A 62 -21.77 16.97 3.79
N GLN A 63 -20.82 17.73 4.32
CA GLN A 63 -20.90 19.19 4.34
C GLN A 63 -20.78 19.80 2.94
N VAL A 64 -19.89 19.27 2.09
CA VAL A 64 -19.75 19.72 0.70
C VAL A 64 -21.01 19.41 -0.11
N ARG A 65 -21.60 18.22 0.03
CA ARG A 65 -22.91 17.86 -0.55
C ARG A 65 -24.03 18.82 -0.14
N GLY A 66 -24.00 19.31 1.09
CA GLY A 66 -24.98 20.31 1.55
C GLY A 66 -24.81 21.71 0.92
N LYS A 67 -23.72 21.95 0.17
CA LYS A 67 -23.43 23.23 -0.50
C LYS A 67 -23.61 23.19 -2.02
N GLY A 68 -23.70 22.00 -2.62
CA GLY A 68 -23.87 21.83 -4.06
C GLY A 68 -24.03 20.37 -4.47
N GLU A 69 -24.42 20.14 -5.72
CA GLU A 69 -24.83 18.83 -6.23
C GLU A 69 -23.66 17.93 -6.67
N SER A 70 -22.50 18.53 -6.98
CA SER A 70 -21.33 17.83 -7.53
C SER A 70 -20.09 17.85 -6.62
N PRO A 71 -20.10 17.17 -5.45
CA PRO A 71 -18.90 16.96 -4.67
C PRO A 71 -17.91 16.13 -5.46
N THR A 72 -16.66 16.56 -5.45
CA THR A 72 -15.54 15.90 -6.10
C THR A 72 -14.29 16.03 -5.23
N THR A 73 -13.16 15.51 -5.72
CA THR A 73 -11.86 15.68 -5.08
C THR A 73 -10.90 16.34 -6.06
N HIS A 74 -10.25 17.42 -5.63
CA HIS A 74 -9.16 18.07 -6.37
C HIS A 74 -7.91 18.11 -5.49
N LYS A 75 -6.80 17.52 -5.97
CA LYS A 75 -5.51 17.46 -5.24
C LYS A 75 -5.66 16.97 -3.79
N GLY A 76 -6.49 15.94 -3.58
CA GLY A 76 -6.73 15.36 -2.26
C GLY A 76 -7.68 16.16 -1.35
N ARG A 77 -8.26 17.26 -1.82
CA ARG A 77 -9.24 18.06 -1.09
C ARG A 77 -10.63 17.80 -1.62
N VAL A 78 -11.61 17.62 -0.73
CA VAL A 78 -13.01 17.46 -1.15
C VAL A 78 -13.58 18.85 -1.44
N CYS A 79 -14.11 19.04 -2.64
CA CYS A 79 -14.57 20.32 -3.15
C CYS A 79 -15.81 20.16 -4.05
N LEU A 80 -16.31 21.26 -4.60
CA LEU A 80 -17.33 21.26 -5.64
C LEU A 80 -16.68 21.50 -7.00
N GLU A 81 -17.21 20.86 -8.04
CA GLU A 81 -16.97 21.22 -9.42
C GLU A 81 -18.13 22.06 -9.93
N ILE A 82 -17.85 23.23 -10.49
CA ILE A 82 -18.86 24.18 -10.97
C ILE A 82 -18.50 24.74 -12.35
N PHE A 83 -19.50 25.20 -13.09
CA PHE A 83 -19.24 25.97 -14.31
C PHE A 83 -18.77 27.40 -13.96
N PRO A 84 -17.92 28.03 -14.80
CA PRO A 84 -17.51 29.43 -14.61
C PRO A 84 -18.68 30.42 -14.50
N THR A 85 -19.78 30.14 -15.19
CA THR A 85 -21.01 30.94 -15.14
C THR A 85 -21.68 30.91 -13.76
N GLU A 86 -21.41 29.90 -12.95
CA GLU A 86 -21.95 29.76 -11.60
C GLU A 86 -21.06 30.42 -10.53
N LEU A 87 -19.84 30.83 -10.87
CA LEU A 87 -18.89 31.39 -9.92
C LEU A 87 -19.44 32.56 -9.07
N PRO A 88 -20.23 33.52 -9.63
CA PRO A 88 -20.81 34.60 -8.82
C PRO A 88 -21.74 34.13 -7.69
N LYS A 89 -22.35 32.93 -7.81
CA LYS A 89 -23.19 32.33 -6.76
C LYS A 89 -22.35 31.86 -5.56
N TYR A 90 -21.11 31.44 -5.81
CA TYR A 90 -20.24 30.80 -4.81
C TYR A 90 -19.13 31.71 -4.27
N GLU A 91 -18.88 32.86 -4.91
CA GLU A 91 -17.78 33.77 -4.59
C GLU A 91 -17.68 34.20 -3.10
N LYS A 92 -18.82 34.29 -2.40
CA LYS A 92 -18.85 34.67 -0.96
C LYS A 92 -18.71 33.49 0.00
N THR A 93 -18.95 32.26 -0.47
CA THR A 93 -19.08 31.08 0.39
C THR A 93 -18.04 30.01 0.09
N CYS A 94 -17.33 30.13 -1.03
CA CYS A 94 -16.34 29.17 -1.49
C CYS A 94 -15.07 29.87 -1.96
N LEU A 95 -13.95 29.18 -1.84
CA LEU A 95 -12.64 29.58 -2.34
C LEU A 95 -12.36 28.85 -3.66
N LEU A 96 -11.94 29.56 -4.71
CA LEU A 96 -11.46 28.93 -5.94
C LEU A 96 -10.10 28.27 -5.68
N ILE A 97 -10.00 26.96 -5.93
CA ILE A 97 -8.79 26.17 -5.65
C ILE A 97 -8.13 25.60 -6.90
N GLY A 98 -8.79 25.67 -8.05
CA GLY A 98 -8.21 25.21 -9.32
C GLY A 98 -9.21 25.19 -10.47
N ASN A 99 -8.71 24.82 -11.63
CA ASN A 99 -9.49 24.64 -12.85
C ASN A 99 -9.39 23.18 -13.28
N ALA A 100 -10.45 22.65 -13.89
CA ALA A 100 -10.41 21.35 -14.54
C ALA A 100 -9.57 21.41 -15.81
N GLU A 101 -8.75 20.39 -16.03
CA GLU A 101 -7.88 20.28 -17.22
C GLU A 101 -8.69 20.12 -18.51
N THR A 102 -9.89 19.55 -18.40
CA THR A 102 -10.83 19.31 -19.50
C THR A 102 -12.21 19.83 -19.13
N GLY A 103 -12.85 20.56 -20.04
CA GLY A 103 -14.24 21.03 -19.88
C GLY A 103 -14.40 22.43 -19.26
N GLY A 104 -13.32 23.12 -18.90
CA GLY A 104 -13.38 24.52 -18.46
C GLY A 104 -14.10 24.75 -17.12
N MET A 105 -14.31 23.68 -16.34
CA MET A 105 -14.91 23.74 -15.01
C MET A 105 -13.94 24.35 -13.99
N LEU A 106 -14.49 24.82 -12.88
CA LEU A 106 -13.75 25.36 -11.74
C LEU A 106 -13.96 24.47 -10.52
N TYR A 107 -12.90 24.29 -9.73
CA TYR A 107 -12.98 23.64 -8.42
C TYR A 107 -13.07 24.69 -7.34
N VAL A 108 -14.15 24.66 -6.57
CA VAL A 108 -14.38 25.58 -5.46
C VAL A 108 -14.56 24.83 -4.15
N GLU A 109 -13.91 25.32 -3.10
CA GLU A 109 -13.95 24.73 -1.77
C GLU A 109 -14.80 25.58 -0.83
N PRO A 110 -15.89 25.06 -0.24
CA PRO A 110 -16.68 25.81 0.72
C PRO A 110 -15.86 26.25 1.94
N THR A 111 -15.97 27.52 2.34
CA THR A 111 -15.21 28.07 3.48
C THR A 111 -15.48 27.32 4.79
N SER A 112 -16.67 26.74 4.93
CA SER A 112 -17.05 25.92 6.10
C SER A 112 -16.25 24.63 6.24
N VAL A 113 -15.67 24.10 5.15
CA VAL A 113 -14.91 22.83 5.16
C VAL A 113 -13.40 23.01 5.10
N ILE A 114 -12.88 24.23 4.90
CA ILE A 114 -11.43 24.50 4.73
C ILE A 114 -10.60 23.92 5.87
N ALA A 115 -11.00 24.20 7.12
CA ALA A 115 -10.29 23.69 8.29
C ALA A 115 -10.30 22.14 8.35
N MET A 116 -11.39 21.52 7.91
CA MET A 116 -11.56 20.08 7.92
C MET A 116 -10.75 19.41 6.81
N ASN A 117 -10.72 19.99 5.61
CA ASN A 117 -9.86 19.55 4.51
C ASN A 117 -8.37 19.68 4.86
N ASN A 118 -7.98 20.77 5.55
CA ASN A 118 -6.60 20.93 6.01
C ASN A 118 -6.20 19.83 7.00
N ASN A 119 -7.06 19.55 7.98
CA ASN A 119 -6.83 18.46 8.93
C ASN A 119 -6.82 17.09 8.22
N LEU A 120 -7.71 16.88 7.24
CA LEU A 120 -7.72 15.65 6.44
C LEU A 120 -6.40 15.47 5.67
N MET A 121 -5.87 16.54 5.09
CA MET A 121 -4.58 16.53 4.42
C MET A 121 -3.44 16.20 5.38
N GLU A 122 -3.44 16.82 6.57
CA GLU A 122 -2.44 16.54 7.60
C GLU A 122 -2.47 15.07 8.04
N LEU A 123 -3.66 14.52 8.30
CA LEU A 123 -3.82 13.10 8.63
C LEU A 123 -3.33 12.19 7.51
N ARG A 124 -3.58 12.52 6.24
CA ARG A 124 -3.07 11.77 5.08
C ARG A 124 -1.55 11.84 4.97
N THR A 125 -0.94 12.99 5.29
CA THR A 125 0.52 13.12 5.35
C THR A 125 1.10 12.25 6.47
N GLN A 126 0.46 12.22 7.64
CA GLN A 126 0.87 11.35 8.75
C GLN A 126 0.71 9.87 8.38
N GLU A 127 -0.37 9.51 7.67
CA GLU A 127 -0.57 8.15 7.17
C GLU A 127 0.54 7.72 6.21
N ALA A 128 0.90 8.58 5.25
CA ALA A 128 1.97 8.30 4.30
C ALA A 128 3.33 8.10 5.00
N ALA A 129 3.63 8.92 6.01
CA ALA A 129 4.86 8.79 6.81
C ALA A 129 4.90 7.48 7.62
N GLU A 130 3.76 7.05 8.16
CA GLU A 130 3.65 5.77 8.87
C GLU A 130 3.82 4.58 7.91
N ILE A 131 3.24 4.65 6.71
CA ILE A 131 3.44 3.66 5.65
C ILE A 131 4.93 3.55 5.30
N GLU A 132 5.61 4.67 5.10
CA GLU A 132 7.04 4.71 4.82
C GLU A 132 7.86 4.08 5.96
N THR A 133 7.50 4.38 7.20
CA THR A 133 8.15 3.80 8.39
C THR A 133 8.01 2.27 8.42
N ILE A 134 6.80 1.75 8.15
CA ILE A 134 6.54 0.31 8.07
C ILE A 134 7.37 -0.35 6.96
N CYS A 135 7.40 0.28 5.78
CA CYS A 135 8.21 -0.21 4.66
C CYS A 135 9.69 -0.24 5.03
N TRP A 136 10.21 0.81 5.66
CA TRP A 136 11.62 0.88 6.06
C TRP A 136 12.00 -0.19 7.08
N GLN A 137 11.10 -0.49 8.03
CA GLN A 137 11.27 -1.59 8.97
C GLN A 137 11.35 -2.94 8.24
N LEU A 138 10.42 -3.21 7.33
CA LEU A 138 10.44 -4.45 6.53
C LEU A 138 11.71 -4.54 5.67
N THR A 139 12.12 -3.46 5.02
CA THR A 139 13.36 -3.39 4.25
C THR A 139 14.58 -3.70 5.11
N SER A 140 14.62 -3.17 6.33
CA SER A 140 15.70 -3.47 7.28
C SER A 140 15.74 -4.95 7.63
N MET A 141 14.59 -5.58 7.92
CA MET A 141 14.50 -7.01 8.19
C MET A 141 14.94 -7.87 6.99
N VAL A 142 14.55 -7.50 5.77
CA VAL A 142 15.01 -8.18 4.55
C VAL A 142 16.53 -8.04 4.40
N THR A 143 17.08 -6.87 4.72
CA THR A 143 18.51 -6.60 4.61
C THR A 143 19.32 -7.44 5.61
N GLU A 144 18.82 -7.61 6.83
CA GLU A 144 19.44 -8.46 7.85
C GLU A 144 19.47 -9.94 7.43
N GLU A 145 18.38 -10.43 6.82
CA GLU A 145 18.26 -11.82 6.34
C GLU A 145 18.88 -12.04 4.95
N LEU A 146 19.42 -11.00 4.31
CA LEU A 146 19.91 -11.05 2.93
C LEU A 146 20.94 -12.17 2.66
N PRO A 147 21.94 -12.41 3.53
CA PRO A 147 22.90 -13.50 3.31
C PRO A 147 22.25 -14.88 3.26
N GLU A 148 21.24 -15.11 4.11
CA GLU A 148 20.54 -16.38 4.19
C GLU A 148 19.56 -16.54 3.03
N LEU A 149 18.89 -15.46 2.61
CA LEU A 149 18.05 -15.44 1.40
C LEU A 149 18.87 -15.75 0.14
N GLN A 150 20.09 -15.21 0.03
CA GLN A 150 21.00 -15.52 -1.08
C GLN A 150 21.39 -17.00 -1.09
N ARG A 151 21.75 -17.55 0.08
CA ARG A 151 22.07 -18.97 0.23
C ARG A 151 20.90 -19.87 -0.16
N LEU A 152 19.70 -19.52 0.30
CA LEU A 152 18.46 -20.22 -0.06
C LEU A 152 18.23 -20.19 -1.58
N PHE A 153 18.39 -19.02 -2.20
CA PHE A 153 18.26 -18.87 -3.64
C PHE A 153 19.27 -19.74 -4.42
N GLU A 154 20.54 -19.75 -4.01
CA GLU A 154 21.57 -20.59 -4.63
C GLU A 154 21.23 -22.09 -4.55
N VAL A 155 20.76 -22.55 -3.39
CA VAL A 155 20.35 -23.95 -3.22
C VAL A 155 19.12 -24.27 -4.09
N LEU A 156 18.13 -23.37 -4.14
CA LEU A 156 16.96 -23.54 -5.00
C LEU A 156 17.35 -23.67 -6.47
N VAL A 157 18.26 -22.82 -6.96
CA VAL A 157 18.78 -22.89 -8.34
C VAL A 157 19.47 -24.22 -8.61
N ARG A 158 20.29 -24.72 -7.67
CA ARG A 158 20.96 -26.02 -7.80
C ARG A 158 19.95 -27.16 -7.87
N LEU A 159 18.96 -27.17 -6.97
CA LEU A 159 17.92 -28.19 -6.94
C LEU A 159 17.07 -28.17 -8.22
N ASP A 160 16.65 -26.99 -8.67
CA ASP A 160 15.88 -26.82 -9.91
C ASP A 160 16.67 -27.33 -11.13
N THR A 161 17.97 -27.03 -11.20
CA THR A 161 18.86 -27.54 -12.25
C THR A 161 18.96 -29.07 -12.25
N ILE A 162 19.09 -29.70 -11.07
CA ILE A 162 19.13 -31.16 -10.95
C ILE A 162 17.81 -31.78 -11.42
N VAL A 163 16.68 -31.21 -10.99
CA VAL A 163 15.33 -31.67 -11.37
C VAL A 163 15.12 -31.51 -12.88
N ALA A 164 15.53 -30.39 -13.48
CA ALA A 164 15.44 -30.16 -14.92
C ALA A 164 16.23 -31.21 -15.72
N ARG A 165 17.47 -31.51 -15.32
CA ARG A 165 18.29 -32.55 -15.95
C ARG A 165 17.67 -33.93 -15.83
N ALA A 166 17.15 -34.28 -14.65
CA ALA A 166 16.49 -35.57 -14.45
C ALA A 166 15.23 -35.71 -15.32
N ARG A 167 14.40 -34.66 -15.39
CA ARG A 167 13.20 -34.65 -16.24
C ARG A 167 13.57 -34.77 -17.71
N TYR A 168 14.61 -34.07 -18.17
CA TYR A 168 15.11 -34.19 -19.54
C TYR A 168 15.49 -35.63 -19.89
N THR A 169 16.31 -36.29 -19.05
CA THR A 169 16.72 -37.69 -19.28
C THR A 169 15.55 -38.69 -19.25
N ILE A 170 14.45 -38.38 -18.55
CA ILE A 170 13.26 -39.26 -18.54
C ILE A 170 12.38 -39.00 -19.78
N SER A 171 12.36 -37.77 -20.29
CA SER A 171 11.59 -37.38 -21.46
C SER A 171 12.23 -37.72 -22.80
N VAL A 172 13.53 -37.99 -22.80
CA VAL A 172 14.36 -38.42 -23.95
C VAL A 172 14.55 -39.92 -23.88
#